data_AF-A0A917LVR9-F1
#
_entry.id   AF-A0A917LVR9-F1
#
_cell.length_a   1.000
_cell.length_b   1.000
_cell.length_c   1.000
_cell.angle_alpha   90.00
_cell.angle_beta   90.00
_cell.angle_gamma   90.00
#
_symmetry.space_group_name_H-M   'P 1'
#
loop_
_entity.id
_entity.type
_entity.pdbx_description
1 polymer ?
#
loop_
_entity_poly.entity_id
_entity_poly.type
_entity_poly.pdbx_seq_one_letter_code
_entity_poly.pdbx_strand_id
1 'polypeptide(L)'
;MLNVGGGDLDTHTPMGSVTFTVIAVLAQMELEIKCERIPDSVAKRRVAGKDLGGRRLTFTGSQVRNALRLVEAGETVIQVACDLAVSRATLYRRIHELPMPSL
;
A
#
# COMPACT_ATOMS: atom_id res chain seq x y z
N MET A 1 26.50 20.51 15.74
CA MET A 1 27.41 19.39 15.41
C MET A 1 26.57 18.19 15.01
N LEU A 2 26.63 17.85 13.72
CA LEU A 2 25.88 16.77 13.07
C LEU A 2 26.87 15.64 12.75
N ASN A 3 26.58 14.43 13.20
CA ASN A 3 27.38 13.26 12.85
C ASN A 3 26.96 12.71 11.48
N VAL A 4 27.89 12.66 10.53
CA VAL A 4 27.65 12.23 9.14
C VAL A 4 28.35 10.89 8.83
N GLY A 5 28.39 9.97 9.79
CA GLY A 5 28.88 8.60 9.55
C GLY A 5 30.40 8.49 9.38
N GLY A 6 31.16 9.32 10.09
CA GLY A 6 32.63 9.25 10.09
C GLY A 6 33.34 10.49 10.62
N GLY A 7 32.63 11.60 10.82
CA GLY A 7 33.14 12.82 11.42
C GLY A 7 32.02 13.76 11.85
N ASP A 8 32.37 14.74 12.68
CA ASP A 8 31.45 15.75 13.17
C ASP A 8 31.49 16.99 12.26
N LEU A 9 30.32 17.40 11.77
CA LEU A 9 30.14 18.55 10.90
C LEU A 9 29.50 19.69 11.69
N ASP A 10 30.21 20.81 11.79
CA ASP A 10 29.66 22.03 12.39
C ASP A 10 28.99 22.92 11.33
N THR A 11 27.65 22.85 11.26
CA THR A 11 26.80 23.63 10.35
C THR A 11 26.76 25.12 10.66
N HIS A 12 27.31 25.58 11.80
CA HIS A 12 27.42 27.00 12.12
C HIS A 12 28.60 27.68 11.42
N THR A 13 29.56 26.91 10.90
CA THR A 13 30.64 27.46 10.08
C THR A 13 30.18 27.68 8.63
N PRO A 14 30.66 28.71 7.92
CA PRO A 14 30.35 28.90 6.51
C PRO A 14 30.66 27.66 5.66
N MET A 15 31.74 26.95 5.99
CA MET A 15 32.10 25.73 5.29
C MET A 15 31.17 24.55 5.60
N GLY A 16 30.81 24.36 6.87
CA GLY A 16 29.87 23.32 7.27
C GLY A 16 28.47 23.53 6.71
N SER A 17 28.02 24.78 6.60
CA SER A 17 26.73 25.10 5.97
C SER A 17 26.70 24.72 4.48
N VAL A 18 27.78 25.01 3.74
CA VAL A 18 27.88 24.64 2.32
C VAL A 18 27.95 23.13 2.14
N THR A 19 28.78 22.42 2.92
CA THR A 19 28.90 20.96 2.82
C THR A 19 27.58 20.26 3.17
N PHE A 20 26.89 20.71 4.22
CA PHE A 20 25.55 20.20 4.55
C PHE A 20 24.56 20.41 3.40
N THR A 21 24.57 21.60 2.78
CA THR A 21 23.68 21.91 1.66
C THR A 21 23.94 21.00 0.46
N VAL A 22 25.19 20.77 0.09
CA VAL A 22 25.54 19.85 -1.00
C VAL A 22 25.07 18.43 -0.70
N ILE A 23 25.29 17.94 0.52
CA ILE A 23 24.85 16.60 0.93
C ILE A 23 23.31 16.51 0.89
N ALA A 24 22.61 17.54 1.35
CA ALA A 24 21.15 17.58 1.31
C ALA A 24 20.61 17.53 -0.14
N VAL A 25 21.21 18.28 -1.06
CA VAL A 25 20.86 18.25 -2.48
C VAL A 25 21.10 16.87 -3.09
N LEU A 26 22.22 16.23 -2.76
CA LEU A 26 22.50 14.87 -3.23
C LEU A 26 21.52 13.84 -2.67
N ALA A 27 21.20 13.92 -1.36
CA ALA A 27 20.25 13.04 -0.72
C ALA A 27 18.84 13.18 -1.34
N GLN A 28 18.44 14.40 -1.68
CA GLN A 28 17.18 14.69 -2.35
C GLN A 28 17.16 14.08 -3.77
N MET A 29 18.22 14.27 -4.55
CA MET A 29 18.36 13.68 -5.88
C MET A 29 18.28 12.14 -5.83
N GLU A 30 18.95 11.51 -4.86
CA GLU A 30 18.87 10.05 -4.69
C GLU A 30 17.46 9.56 -4.35
N LEU A 31 16.73 10.32 -3.52
CA LEU A 31 15.35 9.99 -3.18
C LEU A 31 14.46 10.07 -4.41
N GLU A 32 14.60 11.11 -5.23
CA GLU A 32 13.85 11.29 -6.47
C GLU A 32 14.08 10.12 -7.44
N ILE A 33 15.34 9.75 -7.68
CA ILE A 33 15.69 8.60 -8.54
C ILE A 33 15.10 7.28 -7.98
N LYS A 34 15.11 7.09 -6.66
CA LYS A 34 14.50 5.90 -6.04
C LYS A 34 12.98 5.90 -6.25
N CYS A 35 12.33 7.03 -6.02
CA CYS A 35 10.88 7.20 -6.19
C CYS A 35 10.43 6.94 -7.63
N GLU A 36 11.17 7.43 -8.62
CA GLU A 36 10.88 7.20 -10.05
C GLU A 36 10.88 5.70 -10.43
N ARG A 37 11.72 4.90 -9.77
CA ARG A 37 11.83 3.46 -10.06
C ARG A 37 10.76 2.59 -9.38
N ILE A 38 10.09 3.09 -8.34
CA ILE A 38 9.09 2.32 -7.59
C ILE A 38 7.89 1.93 -8.46
N PRO A 39 7.25 2.85 -9.23
CA PRO A 39 6.11 2.52 -10.09
C PRO A 39 6.42 1.38 -11.08
N ASP A 40 7.59 1.42 -11.72
CA ASP A 40 8.01 0.39 -12.68
C ASP A 40 8.14 -0.98 -12.02
N SER A 41 8.72 -1.02 -10.82
CA SER A 41 8.85 -2.26 -10.04
C SER A 41 7.47 -2.82 -9.65
N VAL A 42 6.58 -1.95 -9.17
CA VAL A 42 5.19 -2.31 -8.81
C VAL A 42 4.41 -2.80 -10.03
N ALA A 43 4.53 -2.11 -11.17
CA ALA A 43 3.89 -2.49 -12.43
C ALA A 43 4.36 -3.86 -12.92
N LYS A 44 5.68 -4.10 -12.93
CA LYS A 44 6.27 -5.40 -13.29
C LYS A 44 5.76 -6.53 -12.39
N ARG A 45 5.70 -6.30 -11.07
CA ARG A 45 5.14 -7.29 -10.12
C ARG A 45 3.66 -7.54 -10.36
N ARG A 46 2.87 -6.48 -10.64
CA ARG A 46 1.44 -6.58 -10.92
C ARG A 46 1.17 -7.43 -12.16
N VAL A 47 1.89 -7.18 -13.27
CA VAL A 47 1.78 -8.00 -14.49
C VAL A 47 2.19 -9.45 -14.24
N ALA A 48 3.22 -9.68 -13.43
CA ALA A 48 3.65 -11.03 -13.04
C ALA A 48 2.73 -11.71 -12.01
N GLY A 49 1.64 -11.06 -11.58
CA GLY A 49 0.73 -11.58 -10.56
C GLY A 49 1.37 -11.80 -9.18
N LYS A 50 2.50 -11.14 -8.90
CA LYS A 50 3.23 -11.29 -7.63
C LYS A 50 2.67 -10.35 -6.55
N ASP A 51 2.89 -10.73 -5.30
CA ASP A 51 2.51 -9.90 -4.14
C ASP A 51 3.15 -8.51 -4.22
N LEU A 52 2.31 -7.47 -4.12
CA LEU A 52 2.73 -6.07 -4.10
C LEU A 52 3.09 -5.60 -2.68
N GLY A 53 2.89 -6.45 -1.67
CA GLY A 53 3.01 -6.08 -0.26
C GLY A 53 1.78 -5.30 0.23
N GLY A 54 1.93 -4.60 1.35
CA GLY A 54 0.86 -3.83 1.96
C GLY A 54 -0.11 -4.68 2.81
N ARG A 55 -1.28 -4.10 3.12
CA ARG A 55 -2.28 -4.76 3.98
C ARG A 55 -2.89 -5.96 3.24
N ARG A 56 -2.63 -7.16 3.77
CA ARG A 56 -3.24 -8.39 3.27
C ARG A 56 -4.77 -8.30 3.37
N LEU A 57 -5.46 -8.77 2.33
CA LEU A 57 -6.90 -8.95 2.37
C LEU A 57 -7.24 -10.13 3.28
N THR A 58 -7.96 -9.87 4.36
CA THR A 58 -8.51 -10.91 5.25
C THR A 58 -9.81 -11.52 4.71
N PHE A 59 -10.55 -10.76 3.90
CA PHE A 59 -11.81 -11.18 3.29
C PHE A 59 -11.60 -11.59 1.82
N THR A 60 -11.50 -12.89 1.63
CA THR A 60 -11.11 -13.53 0.36
C THR A 60 -12.25 -13.53 -0.66
N GLY A 61 -11.92 -13.69 -1.94
CA GLY A 61 -12.93 -13.71 -3.01
C GLY A 61 -13.92 -14.86 -2.91
N SER A 62 -13.51 -16.03 -2.40
CA SER A 62 -14.42 -17.16 -2.14
C SER A 62 -15.43 -16.83 -1.04
N GLN A 63 -14.99 -16.18 0.04
CA GLN A 63 -15.88 -15.73 1.10
C GLN A 63 -16.88 -14.68 0.61
N VAL A 64 -16.46 -13.76 -0.28
CA VAL A 64 -17.38 -12.79 -0.89
C VAL A 64 -18.45 -13.48 -1.75
N ARG A 65 -18.05 -14.45 -2.59
CA ARG A 65 -19.00 -15.25 -3.38
C ARG A 65 -19.97 -16.03 -2.50
N ASN A 66 -19.49 -16.59 -1.39
CA ASN A 66 -20.34 -17.26 -0.43
C ASN A 66 -21.34 -16.31 0.24
N ALA A 67 -20.87 -15.13 0.65
CA ALA A 67 -21.69 -14.08 1.23
C ALA A 67 -22.80 -13.64 0.28
N LEU A 68 -22.49 -13.46 -1.00
CA LEU A 68 -23.47 -13.13 -2.03
C LEU A 68 -24.55 -14.21 -2.13
N ARG A 69 -24.15 -15.49 -2.20
CA ARG A 69 -25.09 -16.60 -2.30
C ARG A 69 -26.04 -16.69 -1.11
N LEU A 70 -25.56 -16.37 0.10
CA LEU A 70 -26.39 -16.30 1.30
C LEU A 70 -27.41 -15.16 1.19
N VAL A 71 -26.97 -13.98 0.74
CA VAL A 71 -27.86 -12.82 0.53
C VAL A 71 -28.91 -13.11 -0.55
N GLU A 72 -28.53 -13.76 -1.66
CA GLU A 72 -29.46 -14.20 -2.72
C GLU A 72 -30.44 -15.27 -2.23
N ALA A 73 -30.03 -16.12 -1.30
CA ALA A 73 -30.90 -17.09 -0.63
C ALA A 73 -31.88 -16.45 0.39
N GLY A 74 -31.83 -15.13 0.56
CA GLY A 74 -32.76 -14.36 1.40
C GLY A 74 -32.20 -13.96 2.78
N GLU A 75 -30.94 -14.28 3.09
CA GLU A 75 -30.31 -13.82 4.33
C GLU A 75 -30.09 -12.31 4.33
N THR A 76 -30.23 -11.68 5.49
CA THR A 76 -29.99 -10.23 5.58
C THR A 76 -28.50 -9.92 5.48
N VAL A 77 -28.16 -8.86 4.73
CA VAL A 77 -26.76 -8.41 4.56
C VAL A 77 -26.10 -8.06 5.90
N ILE A 78 -26.89 -7.62 6.88
CA ILE A 78 -26.42 -7.31 8.24
C ILE A 78 -25.93 -8.58 8.94
N GLN A 79 -26.75 -9.64 8.90
CA GLN A 79 -26.44 -10.92 9.51
C GLN A 79 -25.20 -11.54 8.86
N VAL A 80 -25.19 -11.62 7.53
CA VAL A 80 -24.06 -12.18 6.76
C VAL A 80 -22.75 -11.42 7.02
N ALA A 81 -22.80 -10.09 7.13
CA ALA A 81 -21.63 -9.28 7.45
C ALA A 81 -21.12 -9.54 8.88
N CYS A 82 -22.04 -9.69 9.84
CA CYS A 82 -21.73 -10.02 11.23
C CYS A 82 -21.05 -11.39 11.34
N ASP A 83 -21.62 -12.41 10.70
CA ASP A 83 -21.12 -13.79 10.72
C ASP A 83 -19.72 -13.91 10.09
N LEU A 84 -19.44 -13.07 9.10
CA LEU A 84 -18.14 -12.99 8.43
C LEU A 84 -17.17 -12.02 9.11
N ALA A 85 -17.55 -11.41 10.24
CA ALA A 85 -16.77 -10.43 10.98
C ALA A 85 -16.25 -9.27 10.10
N VAL A 86 -17.06 -8.81 9.13
CA VAL A 86 -16.75 -7.69 8.25
C VAL A 86 -17.80 -6.59 8.38
N SER A 87 -17.41 -5.33 8.12
CA SER A 87 -18.39 -4.27 8.04
C SER A 87 -19.26 -4.41 6.79
N ARG A 88 -20.53 -4.00 6.85
CA ARG A 88 -21.44 -3.95 5.69
C ARG A 88 -20.82 -3.18 4.51
N ALA A 89 -20.16 -2.07 4.79
CA ALA A 89 -19.45 -1.28 3.79
C ALA A 89 -18.33 -2.07 3.11
N THR A 90 -17.60 -2.90 3.87
CA THR A 90 -16.57 -3.79 3.32
C THR A 90 -17.19 -4.88 2.47
N LEU A 91 -18.30 -5.48 2.93
CA LEU A 91 -19.01 -6.50 2.16
C LEU A 91 -19.50 -5.94 0.80
N TYR A 92 -20.21 -4.81 0.80
CA TYR A 92 -20.67 -4.17 -0.43
C TYR A 92 -19.54 -3.77 -1.37
N ARG A 93 -18.49 -3.11 -0.85
CA ARG A 93 -17.32 -2.73 -1.65
C ARG A 93 -16.71 -3.94 -2.34
N ARG A 94 -16.58 -5.07 -1.62
CA ARG A 94 -15.95 -6.28 -2.14
C ARG A 94 -16.83 -7.02 -3.14
N ILE A 95 -18.16 -7.00 -2.96
CA ILE A 95 -19.12 -7.51 -3.94
C ILE A 95 -19.01 -6.73 -5.26
N HIS A 96 -18.88 -5.41 -5.20
CA HIS A 96 -18.74 -4.56 -6.38
C HIS A 96 -17.36 -4.69 -7.07
N GLU A 97 -16.29 -4.90 -6.30
CA GLU A 97 -14.92 -5.06 -6.84
C GLU A 97 -14.66 -6.40 -7.52
N LEU A 98 -15.41 -7.45 -7.15
CA LEU A 98 -15.22 -8.77 -7.76
C LEU A 98 -16.03 -8.85 -9.06
N PRO A 99 -15.39 -9.21 -10.19
CA PRO A 99 -16.14 -9.57 -11.39
C PRO A 99 -17.03 -10.76 -11.04
N MET A 100 -18.34 -10.55 -11.09
CA MET A 100 -19.29 -11.64 -10.93
C MET A 100 -19.11 -12.59 -12.12
N PRO A 101 -19.07 -13.92 -11.89
CA PRO A 101 -19.19 -14.84 -13.01
C PRO A 101 -20.51 -14.52 -13.71
N SER A 102 -20.46 -14.23 -15.01
CA SER A 102 -21.65 -14.15 -15.86
C SER A 102 -22.39 -15.48 -15.74
N LEU A 103 -23.61 -15.43 -15.20
CA LEU A 103 -24.57 -16.53 -15.25
C LEU A 103 -24.97 -16.83 -16.70
#